data_AF-A0A2I1F4M5-F1
#
_entry.id   AF-A0A2I1F4M5-F1
#
_cell.length_a   1.000
_cell.length_b   1.000
_cell.length_c   1.000
_cell.angle_alpha   90.00
_cell.angle_beta   90.00
_cell.angle_gamma   90.00
#
_symmetry.space_group_name_H-M   'P 1'
#
loop_
_entity.id
_entity.type
_entity.pdbx_description
1 polymer ?
#
loop_
_entity_poly.entity_id
_entity_poly.type
_entity_poly.pdbx_seq_one_letter_code
_entity_poly.pdbx_strand_id
1 'polypeptide(L)'
;MPSDIANRHETFKSSQAALRLYHGTKHCCDITKISDFSKLCQNSGCGVCGIIRYGPRLSNGYVWFGPCSSISDGYTGARPVGIMDPSIQVLRAIFVMDVVSATGSHGAYIVPNGEAALPRFLIIYSY
;
A
#
# COMPACT_ATOMS: atom_id res chain seq x y z
N MET A 1 7.06 -7.13 -8.41
CA MET A 1 7.76 -6.12 -7.58
C MET A 1 9.23 -6.15 -7.93
N PRO A 2 9.90 -4.98 -7.99
CA PRO A 2 11.35 -4.93 -8.12
C PRO A 2 12.08 -5.76 -7.05
N SER A 3 13.10 -6.53 -7.46
CA SER A 3 13.82 -7.46 -6.58
C SER A 3 14.63 -6.73 -5.49
N ASP A 4 15.04 -5.49 -5.74
CA ASP A 4 15.76 -4.63 -4.80
C ASP A 4 14.92 -4.32 -3.54
N ILE A 5 13.62 -4.11 -3.66
CA ILE A 5 12.74 -3.86 -2.51
C ILE A 5 12.64 -5.10 -1.63
N ALA A 6 12.41 -6.26 -2.26
CA ALA A 6 12.33 -7.53 -1.53
C ALA A 6 13.65 -7.83 -0.80
N ASN A 7 14.78 -7.62 -1.47
CA ASN A 7 16.11 -7.85 -0.87
C ASN A 7 16.40 -6.90 0.30
N ARG A 8 16.05 -5.61 0.17
CA ARG A 8 16.18 -4.65 1.29
C ARG A 8 15.31 -5.05 2.47
N HIS A 9 14.07 -5.49 2.22
CA HIS A 9 13.19 -5.99 3.27
C HIS A 9 13.75 -7.24 3.96
N GLU A 10 14.17 -8.27 3.22
CA GLU A 10 14.69 -9.50 3.84
C GLU A 10 15.99 -9.22 4.61
N THR A 11 16.83 -8.29 4.13
CA THR A 11 18.02 -7.82 4.86
C THR A 11 17.63 -7.13 6.17
N PHE A 12 16.66 -6.21 6.13
CA PHE A 12 16.17 -5.48 7.30
C PHE A 12 15.50 -6.42 8.32
N LYS A 13 14.66 -7.33 7.83
CA LYS A 13 13.95 -8.34 8.61
C LYS A 13 14.92 -9.25 9.35
N SER A 14 16.01 -9.65 8.70
CA SER A 14 16.98 -10.59 9.27
C SER A 14 16.26 -11.85 9.79
N SER A 15 16.22 -12.09 11.11
CA SER A 15 15.53 -13.22 11.74
C SER A 15 14.17 -12.87 12.37
N GLN A 16 13.69 -11.63 12.23
CA GLN A 16 12.44 -11.20 12.84
C GLN A 16 11.22 -11.89 12.21
N ALA A 17 10.26 -12.28 13.06
CA ALA A 17 8.96 -12.75 12.60
C ALA A 17 8.16 -11.57 12.02
N ALA A 18 7.53 -11.79 10.86
CA ALA A 18 6.69 -10.80 10.22
C ALA A 18 5.22 -10.95 10.64
N LEU A 19 4.58 -9.83 10.91
CA LEU A 19 3.13 -9.71 11.05
C LEU A 19 2.51 -9.49 9.66
N ARG A 20 1.32 -10.05 9.44
CA ARG A 20 0.52 -9.75 8.26
C ARG A 20 -0.46 -8.63 8.57
N LEU A 21 -0.27 -7.47 7.94
CA LEU A 21 -1.05 -6.26 8.19
C LEU A 21 -1.57 -5.63 6.89
N TYR A 22 -2.49 -4.67 7.01
CA TYR A 22 -3.17 -4.04 5.88
C TYR A 22 -2.73 -2.58 5.73
N HIS A 23 -2.56 -2.12 4.50
CA HIS A 23 -2.24 -0.73 4.18
C HIS A 23 -3.16 -0.21 3.08
N GLY A 24 -4.10 0.66 3.46
CA GLY A 24 -4.93 1.39 2.51
C GLY A 24 -4.11 2.48 1.82
N THR A 25 -4.28 2.63 0.51
CA THR A 25 -3.55 3.66 -0.24
C THR A 25 -4.47 4.37 -1.22
N LYS A 26 -4.26 5.68 -1.39
CA LYS A 26 -4.93 6.45 -2.44
C LYS A 26 -4.45 5.97 -3.80
N HIS A 27 -5.36 5.70 -4.73
CA HIS A 27 -5.01 5.46 -6.13
C HIS A 27 -5.64 6.50 -7.03
N CYS A 28 -4.81 7.39 -7.58
CA CYS A 28 -5.18 8.27 -8.67
C CYS A 28 -4.75 7.71 -10.04
N CYS A 29 -4.41 6.42 -10.09
CA CYS A 29 -4.15 5.67 -11.30
C CYS A 29 -5.28 4.69 -11.63
N ASP A 30 -5.35 4.28 -12.90
CA ASP A 30 -6.26 3.23 -13.37
C ASP A 30 -5.74 1.85 -12.93
N ILE A 31 -6.28 1.37 -11.82
CA ILE A 31 -5.90 0.09 -11.21
C ILE A 31 -6.29 -1.12 -12.08
N THR A 32 -7.22 -0.96 -13.04
CA THR A 32 -7.56 -2.03 -14.00
C THR A 32 -6.39 -2.38 -14.92
N LYS A 33 -5.36 -1.52 -14.98
CA LYS A 33 -4.13 -1.74 -15.76
C LYS A 33 -3.02 -2.39 -14.94
N ILE A 34 -3.31 -3.07 -13.83
CA ILE A 34 -2.30 -3.69 -12.95
C ILE A 34 -1.33 -4.63 -13.67
N SER A 35 -1.75 -5.27 -14.76
CA SER A 35 -0.91 -6.12 -15.61
C SER A 35 0.04 -5.35 -16.53
N ASP A 36 -0.22 -4.07 -16.76
CA ASP A 36 0.61 -3.18 -17.58
C ASP A 36 1.12 -2.03 -16.71
N PHE A 37 2.29 -2.27 -16.13
CA PHE A 37 2.89 -1.33 -15.17
C PHE A 37 3.16 0.05 -15.77
N SER A 38 3.44 0.13 -17.06
CA SER A 38 3.67 1.41 -17.74
C SER A 38 2.41 2.27 -17.76
N LYS A 39 1.24 1.64 -17.97
CA LYS A 39 -0.08 2.30 -17.96
C LYS A 39 -0.57 2.57 -16.54
N LEU A 40 -0.39 1.62 -15.62
CA LEU A 40 -0.72 1.82 -14.20
C LEU A 40 0.01 3.04 -13.62
N CYS A 41 1.27 3.22 -13.97
CA CYS A 41 2.14 4.22 -13.37
C CYS A 41 2.28 5.52 -14.18
N GLN A 42 1.32 5.84 -15.05
CA GLN A 42 1.31 7.13 -15.76
C GLN A 42 1.14 8.32 -14.81
N ASN A 43 0.43 8.12 -13.70
CA ASN A 43 0.27 9.13 -12.65
C ASN A 43 1.28 8.91 -11.52
N SER A 44 2.26 9.81 -11.41
CA SER A 44 3.31 9.77 -10.38
C SER A 44 2.77 9.96 -8.95
N GLY A 45 1.57 10.51 -8.79
CA GLY A 45 0.88 10.63 -7.51
C GLY A 45 0.19 9.35 -7.04
N CYS A 46 0.18 8.27 -7.84
CA CYS A 46 -0.56 7.07 -7.49
C CYS A 46 0.15 6.27 -6.37
N GLY A 47 -0.51 6.13 -5.22
CA GLY A 47 0.03 5.41 -4.07
C GLY A 47 0.31 3.94 -4.37
N VAL A 48 -0.56 3.27 -5.15
CA VAL A 48 -0.30 1.89 -5.61
C VAL A 48 0.99 1.80 -6.40
N CYS A 49 1.15 2.65 -7.42
CA CYS A 49 2.35 2.66 -8.23
C CYS A 49 3.59 2.95 -7.37
N GLY A 50 3.52 3.96 -6.51
CA GLY A 50 4.61 4.34 -5.61
C GLY A 50 5.07 3.18 -4.72
N ILE A 51 4.11 2.47 -4.11
CA ILE A 51 4.40 1.32 -3.25
C ILE A 51 5.03 0.17 -4.05
N ILE A 52 4.52 -0.15 -5.24
CA ILE A 52 5.09 -1.23 -6.06
C ILE A 52 6.51 -0.86 -6.55
N ARG A 53 6.76 0.41 -6.89
CA ARG A 53 8.06 0.87 -7.42
C ARG A 53 9.13 1.08 -6.37
N TYR A 54 8.75 1.56 -5.19
CA TYR A 54 9.69 2.12 -4.23
C TYR A 54 9.51 1.58 -2.80
N GLY A 55 8.44 0.82 -2.56
CA GLY A 55 8.01 0.40 -1.24
C GLY A 55 7.20 1.48 -0.51
N PRO A 56 6.77 1.19 0.74
CA PRO A 56 5.97 2.11 1.53
C PRO A 56 6.73 3.39 1.87
N ARG A 57 6.13 4.55 1.61
CA ARG A 57 6.71 5.85 1.94
C ARG A 57 6.28 6.28 3.34
N LEU A 58 7.23 6.79 4.11
CA LEU A 58 6.96 7.39 5.41
C LEU A 58 6.12 8.67 5.25
N SER A 59 5.07 8.80 6.05
CA SER A 59 4.29 10.03 6.23
C SER A 59 4.45 10.48 7.68
N ASN A 60 4.95 11.71 7.88
CA ASN A 60 5.26 12.23 9.22
C ASN A 60 6.15 11.27 10.05
N GLY A 61 7.11 10.62 9.38
CA GLY A 61 8.08 9.72 10.01
C GLY A 61 7.65 8.26 10.15
N TYR A 62 6.41 7.89 9.79
CA TYR A 62 5.91 6.52 9.96
C TYR A 62 5.14 5.98 8.76
N VAL A 63 5.06 4.65 8.64
CA VAL A 63 4.05 3.97 7.85
C VAL A 63 3.03 3.36 8.79
N TRP A 64 1.74 3.57 8.51
CA TRP A 64 0.64 3.08 9.31
C TRP A 64 0.01 1.83 8.67
N PHE A 65 -0.35 0.87 9.51
CA PHE A 65 -1.00 -0.37 9.10
C PHE A 65 -2.20 -0.70 9.98
N GLY A 66 -3.29 -1.13 9.37
CA GLY A 66 -4.43 -1.69 10.07
C GLY A 66 -4.23 -3.18 10.40
N PRO A 67 -4.68 -3.67 11.57
CA PRO A 67 -4.73 -5.11 11.85
C PRO A 67 -5.75 -5.85 10.97
N CYS A 68 -6.71 -5.15 10.38
CA CYS A 68 -7.70 -5.69 9.47
C CYS A 68 -7.97 -4.73 8.29
N SER A 69 -8.60 -5.26 7.23
CA SER A 69 -8.91 -4.51 6.02
C SER A 69 -9.91 -3.37 6.25
N SER A 70 -10.88 -3.53 7.14
CA SER A 70 -11.90 -2.50 7.43
C SER A 70 -11.30 -1.20 7.98
N ILE A 71 -10.25 -1.28 8.80
CA ILE A 71 -9.52 -0.10 9.28
C ILE A 71 -8.78 0.58 8.12
N SER A 72 -8.17 -0.21 7.23
CA SER A 72 -7.43 0.30 6.07
C SER A 72 -8.32 0.85 4.96
N ASP A 73 -9.57 0.40 4.86
CA ASP A 73 -10.56 0.89 3.88
C ASP A 73 -10.75 2.41 3.97
N GLY A 74 -10.77 2.97 5.18
CA GLY A 74 -10.87 4.42 5.40
C GLY A 74 -9.73 5.24 4.77
N TYR A 75 -8.62 4.59 4.40
CA TYR A 75 -7.41 5.21 3.85
C TYR A 75 -7.20 4.94 2.35
N THR A 76 -8.10 4.22 1.68
CA THR A 76 -7.95 3.92 0.24
C THR A 76 -8.23 5.14 -0.65
N GLY A 77 -8.70 6.25 -0.09
CA GLY A 77 -8.95 7.51 -0.77
C GLY A 77 -9.93 7.38 -1.92
N ALA A 78 -11.21 7.65 -1.68
CA ALA A 78 -12.19 7.67 -2.76
C ALA A 78 -11.97 8.88 -3.68
N ARG A 79 -11.87 8.58 -4.98
CA ARG A 79 -11.95 9.48 -6.17
C ARG A 79 -10.62 9.99 -6.73
N PRO A 80 -10.28 9.62 -7.98
CA PRO A 80 -9.43 10.45 -8.82
C PRO A 80 -10.02 11.86 -8.87
N VAL A 81 -9.22 12.87 -8.55
CA VAL A 81 -9.61 14.28 -8.73
C VAL A 81 -9.97 14.47 -10.21
N GLY A 82 -11.23 14.83 -10.51
CA GLY A 82 -11.69 15.13 -11.87
C GLY A 82 -12.57 14.08 -12.56
N ILE A 83 -12.84 12.92 -11.96
CA ILE A 83 -13.81 11.96 -12.50
C ILE A 83 -15.11 12.04 -11.69
N MET A 84 -16.05 12.87 -12.17
CA MET A 84 -17.44 12.96 -11.67
C MET A 84 -18.40 12.11 -12.50
N ASP A 85 -17.92 11.01 -13.10
CA ASP A 85 -18.78 10.10 -13.86
C ASP A 85 -19.30 9.00 -12.91
N PRO A 86 -20.61 8.99 -12.58
CA PRO A 86 -21.20 7.98 -11.71
C PRO A 86 -21.27 6.58 -12.35
N SER A 87 -20.99 6.43 -13.65
CA SER A 87 -20.89 5.13 -14.33
C SER A 87 -19.52 4.46 -14.13
N ILE A 88 -18.51 5.20 -13.66
CA ILE A 88 -17.18 4.66 -13.39
C ILE A 88 -17.17 4.03 -12.00
N GLN A 89 -17.04 2.70 -11.95
CA GLN A 89 -16.85 1.97 -10.71
C GLN A 89 -15.65 2.54 -9.95
N VAL A 90 -15.91 3.06 -8.75
CA VAL A 90 -14.85 3.52 -7.84
C VAL A 90 -14.21 2.28 -7.25
N LEU A 91 -13.17 1.79 -7.92
CA LEU A 91 -12.30 0.77 -7.36
C LEU A 91 -11.59 1.32 -6.12
N ARG A 92 -11.16 0.42 -5.24
CA ARG A 92 -10.33 0.67 -4.06
C ARG A 92 -9.17 -0.30 -4.04
N ALA A 93 -8.10 0.08 -3.36
CA ALA A 93 -6.87 -0.71 -3.29
C ALA A 93 -6.33 -0.79 -1.85
N ILE A 94 -6.19 -2.01 -1.34
CA ILE A 94 -5.54 -2.30 -0.05
C ILE A 94 -4.39 -3.26 -0.29
N PHE A 95 -3.21 -2.91 0.20
CA PHE A 95 -2.10 -3.85 0.25
C PHE A 95 -2.18 -4.73 1.50
N VAL A 96 -1.87 -6.01 1.33
CA VAL A 96 -1.50 -6.91 2.42
C VAL A 96 0.01 -6.97 2.48
N MET A 97 0.54 -6.67 3.65
CA MET A 97 1.95 -6.41 3.90
C MET A 97 2.50 -7.46 4.87
N ASP A 98 3.71 -7.95 4.63
CA ASP A 98 4.53 -8.53 5.68
C ASP A 98 5.27 -7.39 6.38
N VAL A 99 5.15 -7.26 7.70
CA VAL A 99 5.67 -6.14 8.49
C VAL A 99 6.45 -6.64 9.70
N VAL A 100 7.65 -6.12 9.90
CA VAL A 100 8.53 -6.42 11.05
C VAL A 100 8.75 -5.17 11.90
N SER A 101 9.24 -5.35 13.13
CA SER A 101 9.52 -4.23 14.06
C SER A 101 8.35 -3.25 14.26
N ALA A 102 7.12 -3.73 14.16
CA ALA A 102 5.92 -2.89 14.27
C ALA A 102 5.58 -2.60 15.73
N THR A 103 5.22 -1.35 16.01
CA THR A 103 4.73 -0.91 17.33
C THR A 103 3.24 -0.63 17.26
N GLY A 104 2.47 -1.11 18.24
CA GLY A 104 1.04 -0.81 18.35
C GLY A 104 0.80 0.67 18.68
N SER A 105 -0.17 1.29 18.02
CA SER A 105 -0.56 2.69 18.24
C SER A 105 -2.02 2.90 17.87
N HIS A 106 -2.86 3.31 18.83
CA HIS A 106 -4.28 3.67 18.60
C HIS A 106 -5.10 2.61 17.83
N GLY A 107 -4.90 1.31 18.12
CA GLY A 107 -5.58 0.22 17.41
C GLY A 107 -5.03 -0.10 16.01
N ALA A 108 -3.92 0.54 15.63
CA ALA A 108 -3.15 0.31 14.43
C ALA A 108 -1.70 -0.09 14.78
N TYR A 109 -0.88 -0.28 13.75
CA TYR A 109 0.56 -0.53 13.87
C TYR A 109 1.33 0.52 13.08
N ILE A 110 2.50 0.89 13.59
CA ILE A 110 3.42 1.82 12.94
C ILE A 110 4.80 1.21 12.80
N VAL A 111 5.51 1.59 11.72
CA VAL A 111 6.95 1.37 11.56
C VAL A 111 7.63 2.70 11.20
N PRO A 112 8.83 2.97 11.73
CA PRO A 112 9.58 4.19 11.42
C PRO A 112 10.47 4.04 10.16
N ASN A 113 10.54 2.85 9.56
CA ASN A 113 11.34 2.57 8.36
C ASN A 113 10.50 1.80 7.33
N GLY A 114 10.47 2.28 6.08
CA GLY A 114 9.72 1.63 4.99
C GLY A 114 10.25 0.23 4.63
N GLU A 115 11.54 -0.06 4.88
CA GLU A 115 12.13 -1.38 4.67
C GLU A 115 11.58 -2.44 5.63
N ALA A 116 10.96 -2.01 6.74
CA ALA A 116 10.28 -2.91 7.68
C ALA A 116 9.00 -3.52 7.10
N ALA A 117 8.56 -3.11 5.91
CA ALA A 117 7.30 -3.54 5.34
C ALA A 117 7.44 -3.92 3.84
N LEU A 118 6.90 -5.09 3.48
CA LEU A 118 6.93 -5.61 2.12
C LEU A 118 5.51 -5.95 1.64
N PRO A 119 5.04 -5.35 0.53
CA PRO A 119 3.77 -5.75 -0.07
C PRO A 119 3.83 -7.18 -0.62
N ARG A 120 2.85 -8.00 -0.22
CA ARG A 120 2.70 -9.40 -0.68
C ARG A 120 1.51 -9.59 -1.60
N PHE A 121 0.39 -8.97 -1.26
CA PHE A 121 -0.83 -9.03 -2.05
C PHE A 121 -1.43 -7.64 -2.19
N LEU A 122 -2.18 -7.45 -3.26
CA LEU A 122 -2.98 -6.27 -3.52
C LEU A 122 -4.43 -6.71 -3.69
N ILE A 123 -5.31 -6.20 -2.84
CA ILE A 123 -6.75 -6.42 -2.90
C ILE A 123 -7.36 -5.25 -3.67
N ILE A 124 -8.08 -5.56 -4.74
CA ILE A 124 -8.82 -4.59 -5.56
C ILE A 124 -10.30 -4.96 -5.46
N TYR A 125 -11.15 -4.00 -5.11
CA TYR A 125 -12.58 -4.21 -4.94
C TYR A 125 -13.36 -2.94 -5.28
N SER A 126 -14.64 -3.09 -5.60
CA SER A 126 -15.62 -2.02 -5.65
C SER A 126 -16.49 -2.07 -4.39
N TYR A 127 -17.06 -0.93 -4.03
CA TYR A 127 -18.09 -0.79 -3.00
C TYR A 127 -19.35 -0.22 -3.64
#